data_AF-A0A3C0QZV6-F1
#
_entry.id   AF-A0A3C0QZV6-F1
#
_cell.length_a   1.000
_cell.length_b   1.000
_cell.length_c   1.000
_cell.angle_alpha   90.00
_cell.angle_beta   90.00
_cell.angle_gamma   90.00
#
_symmetry.space_group_name_H-M   'P 1'
#
loop_
_entity.id
_entity.type
_entity.pdbx_description
1 polymer ?
#
loop_
_entity_poly.entity_id
_entity_poly.type
_entity_poly.pdbx_seq_one_letter_code
_entity_poly.pdbx_strand_id
1 'polypeptide(L)'
;SFTDEDDDPETSKLMRILPFMDEDDVHEIMQKYLDSDPKFAKLKLPAIMPFLSEADCDEVFKKALTTKELERYISAIVPFVSEKALSGLVDQYLEGKYPNLNVDRLYPFLNPKDIKRIFHHLMDKE
;
A
#
# COMPACT_ATOMS: atom_id res chain seq x y z
N SER A 1 27.65 -1.41 1.06
CA SER A 1 27.54 -2.47 2.07
C SER A 1 26.28 -2.21 2.84
N PHE A 2 25.28 -3.09 2.72
CA PHE A 2 24.11 -3.05 3.58
C PHE A 2 24.55 -3.71 4.89
N THR A 3 25.02 -2.90 5.84
CA THR A 3 25.35 -3.41 7.17
C THR A 3 24.05 -3.73 7.89
N ASP A 4 24.00 -4.91 8.52
CA ASP A 4 22.92 -5.42 9.37
C ASP A 4 22.68 -4.58 10.65
N GLU A 5 23.05 -3.29 10.64
CA GLU A 5 23.03 -2.41 11.82
C GLU A 5 21.65 -1.76 12.07
N ASP A 6 20.75 -1.79 11.09
CA ASP A 6 19.40 -1.20 11.19
C ASP A 6 18.28 -2.23 11.50
N ASP A 7 18.58 -3.53 11.48
CA ASP A 7 17.57 -4.56 11.72
C ASP A 7 17.35 -4.80 13.21
N ASP A 8 16.19 -4.37 13.69
CA ASP A 8 15.72 -4.67 15.03
C ASP A 8 15.54 -6.20 15.20
N PRO A 9 16.22 -6.83 16.19
CA PRO A 9 16.18 -8.28 16.35
C PRO A 9 14.78 -8.84 16.63
N GLU A 10 13.90 -8.06 17.27
CA GLU A 10 12.52 -8.47 17.52
C GLU A 10 11.68 -8.44 16.25
N THR A 11 11.77 -7.35 15.49
CA THR A 11 11.15 -7.22 14.16
C THR A 11 11.61 -8.35 13.23
N SER A 12 12.90 -8.68 13.24
CA SER A 12 13.45 -9.78 12.44
C SER A 12 12.88 -11.14 12.84
N LYS A 13 12.65 -11.39 14.13
CA LYS A 13 11.99 -12.61 14.60
C LYS A 13 10.52 -12.64 14.19
N LEU A 14 9.81 -11.52 14.32
CA LEU A 14 8.41 -11.39 13.91
C LEU A 14 8.24 -11.71 12.41
N MET A 15 9.11 -11.15 11.56
CA MET A 15 9.09 -11.42 10.12
C MET A 15 9.29 -12.89 9.76
N ARG A 16 10.02 -13.66 10.59
CA ARG A 16 10.25 -15.10 10.37
C ARG A 16 9.06 -15.97 10.77
N ILE A 17 8.19 -15.49 11.67
CA ILE A 17 7.03 -16.25 12.12
C ILE A 17 5.76 -15.92 11.32
N LEU A 18 5.69 -14.74 10.69
CA LEU A 18 4.53 -14.28 9.87
C LEU A 18 3.96 -15.35 8.91
N PRO A 19 4.76 -16.13 8.15
CA PRO A 19 4.22 -17.15 7.24
C PRO A 19 3.45 -18.30 7.92
N PHE A 20 3.54 -18.41 9.25
CA PHE A 20 2.90 -19.46 10.05
C PHE A 20 1.74 -18.94 10.89
N MET A 21 1.46 -17.63 10.85
CA MET A 21 0.35 -17.00 11.57
C MET A 21 -0.93 -17.06 10.75
N ASP A 22 -2.07 -16.94 11.41
CA ASP A 22 -3.36 -16.82 10.74
C ASP A 22 -3.67 -15.36 10.33
N GLU A 23 -4.77 -15.18 9.59
CA GLU A 23 -5.17 -13.86 9.09
C GLU A 23 -5.47 -12.87 10.23
N ASP A 24 -6.04 -13.34 11.35
CA ASP A 24 -6.41 -12.49 12.49
C ASP A 24 -5.15 -11.96 13.20
N ASP A 25 -4.15 -12.82 13.40
CA ASP A 25 -2.84 -12.45 13.97
C ASP A 25 -2.13 -11.41 13.09
N VAL A 26 -2.13 -11.61 11.77
CA VAL A 26 -1.50 -10.69 10.82
C VAL A 26 -2.25 -9.36 10.75
N HIS A 27 -3.58 -9.40 10.77
CA HIS A 27 -4.44 -8.22 10.87
C HIS A 27 -4.11 -7.40 12.12
N GLU A 28 -4.01 -8.02 13.30
CA GLU A 28 -3.68 -7.32 14.55
C GLU A 28 -2.32 -6.61 14.48
N ILE A 29 -1.30 -7.27 13.90
CA ILE A 29 0.02 -6.65 13.69
C ILE A 29 -0.09 -5.41 12.80
N MET A 30 -0.86 -5.50 11.70
CA MET A 30 -1.05 -4.40 10.77
C MET A 30 -1.80 -3.23 11.41
N GLN A 31 -2.86 -3.49 12.18
CA GLN A 31 -3.59 -2.45 12.91
C GLN A 31 -2.68 -1.71 13.89
N LYS A 32 -1.87 -2.42 14.68
CA LYS A 32 -0.92 -1.79 15.61
C LYS A 32 0.12 -0.93 14.90
N TYR A 33 0.60 -1.37 13.74
CA TYR A 33 1.49 -0.55 12.91
C TYR A 33 0.79 0.73 12.41
N LEU A 34 -0.45 0.64 11.92
CA LEU A 34 -1.22 1.80 11.42
C LEU A 34 -1.59 2.78 12.54
N ASP A 35 -1.73 2.28 13.77
CA ASP A 35 -1.92 3.04 15.00
C ASP A 35 -0.62 3.62 15.58
N SER A 36 0.50 3.45 14.86
CA SER A 36 1.82 3.99 15.24
C SER A 36 2.36 3.43 16.57
N ASP A 37 2.03 2.16 16.88
CA ASP A 37 2.65 1.46 18.01
C ASP A 37 4.18 1.39 17.82
N PRO A 38 4.99 1.95 18.74
CA PRO A 38 6.45 1.99 18.62
C PRO A 38 7.10 0.62 18.43
N LYS A 39 6.47 -0.46 18.92
CA LYS A 39 6.96 -1.84 18.76
C LYS A 39 7.01 -2.26 17.30
N PHE A 40 6.09 -1.74 16.48
CA PHE A 40 5.95 -2.12 15.08
C PHE A 40 6.49 -1.06 14.12
N ALA A 41 6.98 0.09 14.61
CA ALA A 41 7.48 1.20 13.78
C ALA A 41 8.57 0.80 12.76
N LYS A 42 9.31 -0.28 13.02
CA LYS A 42 10.39 -0.79 12.15
C LYS A 42 9.95 -1.89 11.17
N LEU A 43 8.66 -2.22 11.13
CA LEU A 43 8.16 -3.22 10.19
C LEU A 43 8.46 -2.82 8.75
N LYS A 44 9.00 -3.78 7.99
CA LYS A 44 9.27 -3.61 6.56
C LYS A 44 7.98 -3.87 5.79
N LEU A 45 7.16 -2.83 5.61
CA LEU A 45 5.84 -2.94 4.99
C LEU A 45 5.82 -3.79 3.69
N PRO A 46 6.74 -3.62 2.71
CA PRO A 46 6.76 -4.46 1.51
C PRO A 46 6.91 -5.97 1.77
N ALA A 47 7.55 -6.35 2.88
CA ALA A 47 7.77 -7.75 3.24
C ALA A 47 6.56 -8.38 3.94
N ILE A 48 5.62 -7.56 4.45
CA ILE A 48 4.41 -8.04 5.11
C ILE A 48 3.25 -8.18 4.12
N MET A 49 3.20 -7.36 3.06
CA MET A 49 2.13 -7.35 2.07
C MET A 49 1.66 -8.74 1.59
N PRO A 50 2.54 -9.73 1.29
CA PRO A 50 2.09 -11.04 0.82
C PRO A 50 1.30 -11.87 1.84
N PHE A 51 1.32 -11.48 3.12
CA PHE A 51 0.63 -12.17 4.22
C PHE A 51 -0.64 -11.44 4.66
N LEU A 52 -0.86 -10.21 4.18
CA LEU A 52 -2.05 -9.43 4.51
C LEU A 52 -3.27 -9.94 3.73
N SER A 53 -4.45 -9.78 4.34
CA SER A 53 -5.70 -9.89 3.59
C SER A 53 -5.80 -8.77 2.54
N GLU A 54 -6.62 -8.96 1.51
CA GLU A 54 -6.92 -7.91 0.52
C GLU A 54 -7.52 -6.66 1.19
N ALA A 55 -8.34 -6.84 2.23
CA ALA A 55 -8.92 -5.74 2.99
C ALA A 55 -7.85 -4.93 3.74
N ASP A 56 -6.87 -5.59 4.36
CA ASP A 56 -5.75 -4.91 5.01
C ASP A 56 -4.87 -4.18 4.00
N CYS A 57 -4.63 -4.77 2.82
CA CYS A 57 -3.90 -4.12 1.74
C CYS A 57 -4.59 -2.83 1.29
N ASP A 58 -5.93 -2.85 1.18
CA ASP A 58 -6.73 -1.67 0.86
C ASP A 58 -6.62 -0.58 1.93
N GLU A 59 -6.59 -0.94 3.22
CA GLU A 59 -6.43 0.01 4.33
C GLU A 59 -5.04 0.65 4.33
N VAL A 60 -4.00 -0.17 4.19
CA VAL A 60 -2.62 0.28 4.05
C VAL A 60 -2.48 1.23 2.87
N PHE A 61 -3.09 0.89 1.73
CA PHE A 61 -3.09 1.74 0.54
C PHE A 61 -3.76 3.09 0.78
N LYS A 62 -4.95 3.11 1.39
CA LYS A 62 -5.64 4.37 1.73
C LYS A 62 -4.81 5.24 2.68
N LYS A 63 -4.13 4.63 3.66
CA LYS A 63 -3.20 5.36 4.54
C LYS A 63 -1.99 5.90 3.77
N ALA A 64 -1.44 5.13 2.81
CA ALA A 64 -0.33 5.55 1.97
C ALA A 64 -0.66 6.75 1.07
N LEU A 65 -1.91 6.89 0.62
CA LEU A 65 -2.35 8.06 -0.15
C LEU A 65 -2.43 9.35 0.68
N THR A 66 -2.53 9.25 2.01
CA THR A 66 -2.77 10.39 2.91
C THR A 66 -1.59 10.73 3.81
N THR A 67 -0.53 9.90 3.81
CA THR A 67 0.63 10.05 4.70
C THR A 67 1.94 9.97 3.91
N LYS A 68 2.82 10.97 4.08
CA LYS A 68 4.11 11.03 3.38
C LYS A 68 5.04 9.85 3.72
N GLU A 69 4.94 9.35 4.95
CA GLU A 69 5.76 8.22 5.41
C GLU A 69 5.49 6.96 4.60
N LEU A 70 4.21 6.69 4.29
CA LEU A 70 3.79 5.49 3.59
C LEU A 70 3.70 5.68 2.07
N GLU A 71 3.60 6.93 1.59
CA GLU A 71 3.56 7.28 0.15
C GLU A 71 4.68 6.59 -0.65
N ARG A 72 5.89 6.51 -0.08
CA ARG A 72 7.06 5.85 -0.70
C ARG A 72 6.84 4.36 -1.00
N TYR A 73 5.89 3.71 -0.34
CA TYR A 73 5.60 2.29 -0.50
C TYR A 73 4.45 2.02 -1.47
N ILE A 74 3.79 3.03 -2.05
CA ILE A 74 2.64 2.83 -2.95
C ILE A 74 2.94 1.80 -4.03
N SER A 75 4.10 1.88 -4.71
CA SER A 75 4.47 0.91 -5.77
C SER A 75 4.66 -0.53 -5.27
N ALA A 76 4.98 -0.71 -3.99
CA ALA A 76 5.09 -2.04 -3.37
C ALA A 76 3.74 -2.56 -2.84
N ILE A 77 2.82 -1.66 -2.49
CA ILE A 77 1.49 -2.00 -1.96
C ILE A 77 0.52 -2.38 -3.10
N VAL A 78 0.52 -1.60 -4.18
CA VAL A 78 -0.45 -1.70 -5.29
C VAL A 78 -0.66 -3.11 -5.88
N PRO A 79 0.36 -3.98 -6.02
CA PRO A 79 0.16 -5.35 -6.50
C PRO A 79 -0.80 -6.20 -5.66
N PHE A 80 -1.09 -5.80 -4.42
CA PHE A 80 -1.93 -6.52 -3.45
C PHE A 80 -3.28 -5.83 -3.18
N VAL A 81 -3.51 -4.66 -3.78
CA VAL A 81 -4.70 -3.83 -3.54
C VAL A 81 -5.86 -4.32 -4.41
N SER A 82 -7.08 -4.25 -3.87
CA SER A 82 -8.28 -4.64 -4.59
C SER A 82 -8.53 -3.74 -5.80
N GLU A 83 -9.14 -4.33 -6.84
CA GLU A 83 -9.61 -3.56 -7.99
C GLU A 83 -10.56 -2.43 -7.55
N LYS A 84 -11.41 -2.69 -6.53
CA LYS A 84 -12.35 -1.71 -6.00
C LYS A 84 -11.65 -0.49 -5.40
N ALA A 85 -10.58 -0.69 -4.61
CA ALA A 85 -9.82 0.40 -4.03
C ALA A 85 -9.04 1.18 -5.10
N LEU A 86 -8.50 0.51 -6.12
CA LEU A 86 -7.85 1.14 -7.26
C LEU A 86 -8.84 1.96 -8.10
N SER A 87 -10.03 1.44 -8.39
CA SER A 87 -11.09 2.22 -9.07
C SER A 87 -11.50 3.44 -8.25
N GLY A 88 -11.62 3.30 -6.93
CA GLY A 88 -11.91 4.42 -6.03
C GLY A 88 -10.79 5.48 -5.99
N LEU A 89 -9.53 5.10 -6.20
CA LEU A 89 -8.44 6.05 -6.41
C LEU A 89 -8.62 6.81 -7.73
N VAL A 90 -9.00 6.11 -8.81
CA VAL A 90 -9.21 6.74 -10.11
C VAL A 90 -10.35 7.76 -10.05
N ASP A 91 -11.45 7.44 -9.36
CA ASP A 91 -12.52 8.41 -9.09
C ASP A 91 -11.96 9.70 -8.46
N GLN A 92 -11.15 9.55 -7.42
CA GLN A 92 -10.53 10.66 -6.69
C GLN A 92 -9.53 11.45 -7.56
N TYR A 93 -8.72 10.77 -8.36
CA TYR A 93 -7.80 11.40 -9.30
C TYR A 93 -8.53 12.27 -10.34
N LEU A 94 -9.66 11.76 -10.87
CA LEU A 94 -10.50 12.50 -11.82
C LEU A 94 -11.16 13.72 -11.18
N GLU A 95 -11.49 13.66 -9.89
CA GLU A 95 -11.93 14.80 -9.07
C GLU A 95 -10.80 15.81 -8.74
N GLY A 96 -9.55 15.53 -9.15
CA GLY A 96 -8.40 16.40 -8.88
C GLY A 96 -7.78 16.21 -7.49
N LYS A 97 -8.13 15.14 -6.77
CA LYS A 97 -7.44 14.76 -5.54
C LYS A 97 -6.07 14.16 -5.88
N TYR A 98 -5.10 14.34 -4.97
CA TYR A 98 -3.73 13.88 -5.13
C TYR A 98 -3.01 14.44 -6.38
N PRO A 99 -2.87 15.77 -6.51
CA PRO A 99 -2.27 16.39 -7.70
C PRO A 99 -0.81 15.97 -7.98
N ASN A 100 -0.13 15.41 -6.98
CA ASN A 100 1.26 14.94 -7.11
C ASN A 100 1.36 13.42 -7.34
N LEU A 101 0.23 12.69 -7.35
CA LEU A 101 0.24 11.26 -7.57
C LEU A 101 0.59 10.96 -9.02
N ASN A 102 1.68 10.21 -9.22
CA ASN A 102 2.02 9.66 -10.53
C ASN A 102 1.13 8.44 -10.82
N VAL A 103 -0.02 8.69 -11.44
CA VAL A 103 -0.99 7.65 -11.82
C VAL A 103 -0.43 6.68 -12.88
N ASP A 104 0.57 7.09 -13.67
CA ASP A 104 1.14 6.26 -14.74
C ASP A 104 1.76 4.97 -14.20
N ARG A 105 2.31 5.02 -12.97
CA ARG A 105 2.88 3.86 -12.29
C ARG A 105 1.84 2.81 -11.92
N LEU A 106 0.55 3.16 -11.97
CA LEU A 106 -0.55 2.30 -11.57
C LEU A 106 -1.19 1.58 -12.77
N TYR A 107 -0.92 2.01 -14.01
CA TYR A 107 -1.53 1.43 -15.21
C TYR A 107 -1.46 -0.10 -15.31
N PRO A 108 -0.36 -0.78 -14.92
CA PRO A 108 -0.32 -2.25 -14.96
C PRO A 108 -1.35 -2.95 -14.05
N PHE A 109 -1.90 -2.23 -13.08
CA PHE A 109 -2.79 -2.76 -12.04
C PHE A 109 -4.24 -2.27 -12.20
N LEU A 110 -4.48 -1.25 -13.02
CA LEU A 110 -5.82 -0.73 -13.27
C LEU A 110 -6.58 -1.61 -14.27
N ASN A 111 -7.88 -1.75 -14.06
CA ASN A 111 -8.73 -2.39 -15.04
C ASN A 111 -8.84 -1.54 -16.33
N PRO A 112 -9.22 -2.13 -17.47
CA PRO A 112 -9.32 -1.40 -18.74
C PRO A 112 -10.34 -0.26 -18.73
N LYS A 113 -11.39 -0.34 -17.90
CA LYS A 113 -12.42 0.70 -17.80
C LYS A 113 -11.84 1.97 -17.18
N ASP A 114 -11.04 1.83 -16.14
CA ASP A 114 -10.41 2.94 -15.44
C ASP A 114 -9.31 3.59 -16.28
N ILE A 115 -8.51 2.80 -17.00
CA ILE A 115 -7.55 3.32 -17.98
C ILE A 115 -8.26 4.18 -19.03
N LYS A 116 -9.40 3.72 -19.58
CA LYS A 116 -10.19 4.51 -20.55
C LYS A 116 -10.71 5.82 -19.96
N ARG A 117 -11.13 5.81 -18.69
CA ARG A 117 -11.61 7.02 -18.00
C ARG A 117 -10.49 8.05 -17.83
N ILE A 118 -9.30 7.60 -17.43
CA ILE A 118 -8.10 8.46 -17.33
C ILE A 118 -7.76 9.02 -18.73
N PHE A 119 -7.73 8.17 -19.76
CA PHE A 119 -7.46 8.59 -21.12
C PHE A 119 -8.40 9.71 -21.61
N HIS A 120 -9.72 9.56 -21.44
CA HIS A 120 -10.67 10.62 -21.84
C HIS A 120 -10.46 11.92 -21.05
N HIS A 121 -10.21 11.83 -19.75
CA HIS A 121 -9.95 13.01 -18.91
C HIS A 121 -8.68 13.77 -19.32
N LEU A 122 -7.65 13.07 -19.80
CA LEU A 122 -6.44 13.71 -20.32
C LEU A 122 -6.70 14.38 -21.67
N MET A 123 -7.48 13.74 -22.56
CA MET A 123 -7.86 14.33 -23.86
C MET A 123 -8.73 15.58 -23.73
N ASP A 124 -9.57 15.66 -22.70
CA ASP A 124 -10.46 16.82 -22.46
C ASP A 124 -9.73 18.01 -21.80
N LYS A 125 -8.51 17.80 -21.29
CA LYS A 125 -7.68 18.82 -20.64
C LYS A 125 -6.66 19.48 -21.59
N GLU A 126 -6.52 18.97 -22.81
CA GLU A 126 -5.75 19.59 -23.91
C GLU A 126 -6.61 20.59 -24.71
#